data_AF-A0A4Q6A7R1-F1
#
_entry.id   AF-A0A4Q6A7R1-F1
#
_cell.length_a   1.000
_cell.length_b   1.000
_cell.length_c   1.000
_cell.angle_alpha   90.00
_cell.angle_beta   90.00
_cell.angle_gamma   90.00
#
_symmetry.space_group_name_H-M   'P 1'
#
loop_
_entity.id
_entity.type
_entity.pdbx_description
1 polymer ?
#
loop_
_entity_poly.entity_id
_entity_poly.type
_entity_poly.pdbx_seq_one_letter_code
_entity_poly.pdbx_strand_id
1 'polypeptide(L)' 'MTEDKKDNINLGSPTGGQGAVFVTGGTGFLGSYIIQNLVAKGHTVRALRRTTSQLPFFIPAS' A
#
# COMPACT_ATOMS: atom_id res chain seq x y z
N MET A 1 -15.88 -2.15 44.01
CA MET A 1 -15.11 -3.34 43.63
C MET A 1 -16.11 -4.29 43.00
N THR A 2 -16.28 -4.31 41.68
CA THR A 2 -15.20 -4.51 40.71
C THR A 2 -15.56 -3.75 39.43
N GLU A 3 -14.67 -2.88 38.94
CA GLU A 3 -14.82 -2.31 37.59
C GLU A 3 -14.70 -3.42 36.56
N ASP A 4 -15.74 -3.55 35.72
CA ASP A 4 -15.69 -4.29 34.47
C ASP A 4 -14.61 -3.68 33.57
N LYS A 5 -13.42 -4.27 33.65
CA LYS A 5 -12.31 -4.02 32.75
C LYS A 5 -12.75 -4.49 31.36
N LYS A 6 -13.25 -3.56 30.55
CA LYS A 6 -13.44 -3.80 29.11
C LYS A 6 -12.07 -4.17 28.55
N ASP A 7 -11.90 -5.43 28.20
CA ASP A 7 -10.72 -5.91 27.52
C ASP A 7 -10.61 -5.13 26.22
N ASN A 8 -9.70 -4.15 26.21
CA ASN A 8 -9.37 -3.39 25.04
C ASN A 8 -8.61 -4.37 24.13
N ILE A 9 -9.37 -5.12 23.33
CA ILE A 9 -8.83 -6.00 22.29
C ILE A 9 -8.04 -5.11 21.33
N ASN A 10 -6.76 -4.98 21.60
CA ASN A 10 -5.79 -4.56 20.61
C ASN A 10 -5.78 -5.69 19.58
N LEU A 11 -6.73 -5.65 18.64
CA LEU A 11 -6.55 -6.31 17.35
C LEU A 11 -5.25 -5.74 16.82
N GLY A 12 -4.15 -6.47 17.05
CA GLY A 12 -2.82 -6.03 16.69
C GLY A 12 -2.90 -5.48 15.28
N SER A 13 -2.57 -4.19 15.13
CA SER A 13 -2.34 -3.62 13.81
C SER A 13 -1.42 -4.60 13.08
N PRO A 14 -1.80 -5.11 11.89
CA PRO A 14 -1.03 -6.14 11.21
C PRO A 14 0.43 -5.69 11.18
N THR A 15 1.23 -6.43 11.92
CA THR A 15 2.69 -6.48 12.01
C THR A 15 3.43 -5.43 11.17
N GLY A 16 4.13 -4.50 11.82
CA GLY A 16 5.20 -3.73 11.16
C GLY A 16 4.72 -2.65 10.16
N GLY A 17 3.69 -1.89 10.54
CA GLY A 17 3.53 -0.48 10.19
C GLY A 17 3.73 -0.09 8.73
N GLN A 18 2.81 -0.49 7.85
CA GLN A 18 2.30 0.31 6.73
C GLN A 18 1.23 -0.48 5.97
N GLY A 19 -0.03 -0.04 6.02
CA GLY A 19 -1.16 -0.73 5.38
C GLY A 19 -0.97 -0.95 3.86
N ALA A 20 -1.70 -1.93 3.31
CA ALA A 20 -1.68 -2.22 1.88
C ALA A 20 -2.46 -1.15 1.08
N VAL A 21 -1.89 -0.69 -0.03
CA VAL A 21 -2.48 0.35 -0.89
C VAL A 21 -2.71 -0.20 -2.30
N PHE A 22 -3.93 -0.05 -2.80
CA PHE A 22 -4.29 -0.39 -4.18
C PHE A 22 -4.38 0.88 -5.03
N VAL A 23 -3.61 0.95 -6.12
CA VAL A 23 -3.52 2.12 -7.00
C VAL A 23 -4.06 1.79 -8.39
N THR A 24 -5.02 2.58 -8.86
CA THR A 24 -5.49 2.56 -10.25
C THR A 24 -4.78 3.66 -11.05
N GLY A 25 -4.55 3.43 -12.35
CA GLY A 25 -3.78 4.38 -13.17
C GLY A 25 -2.30 4.52 -12.75
N GLY A 26 -1.75 3.50 -12.08
CA GLY A 26 -0.38 3.52 -11.54
C GLY A 26 0.73 3.68 -12.58
N THR A 27 0.44 3.43 -13.86
CA THR A 27 1.39 3.64 -14.97
C THR A 27 1.31 5.04 -15.58
N GLY A 28 0.36 5.88 -15.18
CA GLY A 28 0.26 7.27 -15.62
C GLY A 28 1.24 8.18 -14.88
N PHE A 29 1.34 9.44 -15.33
CA PHE A 29 2.30 10.44 -14.83
C PHE A 29 2.30 10.53 -13.29
N LEU A 30 1.21 10.96 -12.66
CA LEU A 30 1.17 11.09 -11.19
C LEU A 30 1.13 9.73 -10.47
N GLY A 31 0.44 8.75 -11.06
CA GLY A 31 0.30 7.41 -10.45
C GLY A 31 1.65 6.76 -10.17
N SER A 32 2.62 6.96 -11.07
CA SER A 32 3.95 6.38 -10.97
C SER A 32 4.76 7.00 -9.81
N TYR A 33 4.65 8.32 -9.58
CA TYR A 33 5.29 8.99 -8.43
C TYR A 33 4.62 8.65 -7.10
N ILE A 34 3.29 8.49 -7.08
CA ILE A 34 2.57 8.10 -5.88
C ILE A 34 3.02 6.70 -5.43
N ILE A 35 3.09 5.74 -6.37
CA ILE A 35 3.59 4.38 -6.08
C ILE A 35 5.01 4.44 -5.53
N GLN A 36 5.90 5.19 -6.17
CA GLN A 36 7.29 5.35 -5.71
C GLN A 36 7.35 5.85 -4.26
N ASN A 37 6.59 6.89 -3.92
CA ASN A 37 6.54 7.45 -2.57
C ASN A 37 5.97 6.47 -1.54
N LEU A 38 4.91 5.74 -1.89
CA LEU A 38 4.30 4.75 -1.01
C LEU A 38 5.26 3.59 -0.71
N VAL A 39 5.95 3.08 -1.74
CA VAL A 39 6.97 2.04 -1.58
C VAL A 39 8.13 2.56 -0.73
N ALA A 40 8.62 3.77 -0.98
CA ALA A 40 9.69 4.39 -0.19
C ALA A 40 9.33 4.56 1.30
N LYS A 41 8.04 4.72 1.61
CA LYS A 41 7.51 4.78 2.97
C LYS A 41 7.26 3.41 3.61
N GLY A 42 7.52 2.32 2.90
CA GLY A 42 7.35 0.95 3.38
C GLY A 42 5.96 0.35 3.15
N HIS A 43 5.08 1.03 2.39
CA HIS A 43 3.76 0.46 2.09
C HIS A 43 3.86 -0.69 1.11
N THR A 44 3.04 -1.72 1.33
CA THR A 44 2.77 -2.74 0.32
C THR A 44 1.84 -2.16 -0.73
N VAL A 45 2.32 -2.01 -1.97
CA VAL A 45 1.56 -1.37 -3.05
C VAL A 45 1.20 -2.38 -4.14
N ARG A 46 -0.07 -2.40 -4.54
CA ARG A 46 -0.55 -3.13 -5.72
C ARG A 46 -1.09 -2.13 -6.72
N ALA A 47 -0.62 -2.19 -7.97
CA ALA A 47 -1.09 -1.32 -9.03
C ALA A 47 -1.72 -2.11 -10.17
N LEU A 48 -2.85 -1.63 -10.69
CA LEU A 48 -3.48 -2.20 -11.89
C LEU A 48 -2.96 -1.51 -13.14
N ARG A 49 -2.50 -2.32 -14.09
CA ARG A 49 -2.05 -1.90 -15.42
C ARG A 49 -2.88 -2.64 -16.48
N ARG A 50 -3.29 -1.94 -17.54
CA ARG A 50 -3.87 -2.59 -18.73
C ARG A 50 -2.77 -3.28 -19.52
N THR A 51 -3.03 -4.46 -20.08
CA THR A 51 -2.03 -5.23 -20.87
C THR A 51 -1.35 -4.40 -21.96
N THR A 52 -2.08 -3.45 -22.56
CA THR A 52 -1.59 -2.55 -23.61
C THR A 52 -0.85 -1.31 -23.10
N SER A 53 -0.78 -1.08 -21.78
CA SER A 53 -0.10 0.07 -21.19
C SER A 53 1.39 -0.22 -21.01
N GLN A 54 2.23 0.70 -21.49
CA GLN A 54 3.67 0.62 -21.32
C GLN A 54 4.06 0.74 -19.84
N LEU A 55 5.04 -0.05 -19.41
CA LEU A 55 5.63 0.13 -18.09
C LEU A 55 6.45 1.42 -18.09
N PRO A 56 6.34 2.28 -17.06
CA PRO A 56 7.33 3.32 -16.81
C PRO A 56 8.73 2.71 -16.74
N PHE A 57 9.72 3.38 -17.34
CA PHE A 57 11.08 2.85 -17.54
C PHE A 57 11.79 2.40 -16.25
N PHE A 58 11.35 2.91 -15.09
CA PHE A 58 11.97 2.65 -13.80
C PHE A 58 11.36 1.44 -13.08
N ILE A 59 10.29 0.84 -13.61
CA ILE A 59 9.67 -0.34 -13.03
C ILE A 59 10.27 -1.57 -13.73
N PRO A 60 10.98 -2.47 -13.01
CA PRO A 60 11.50 -3.69 -13.61
C PRO A 60 10.35 -4.60 -14.07
N ALA A 61 10.51 -5.24 -15.23
CA ALA A 61 9.63 -6.33 -15.62
C ALA A 61 9.87 -7.52 -14.67
N SER A 62 8.82 -7.91 -13.95
CA SER A 62 8.78 -9.07 -13.07
C SER A 62 8.80 -10.37 -13.85
#